data_AF-A0A2D6L856-F1
#
_entry.id   AF-A0A2D6L856-F1
#
_cell.length_a   1.000
_cell.length_b   1.000
_cell.length_c   1.000
_cell.angle_alpha   90.00
_cell.angle_beta   90.00
_cell.angle_gamma   90.00
#
_symmetry.space_group_name_H-M   'P 1'
#
loop_
_entity.id
_entity.type
_entity.pdbx_description
1 polymer ?
#
loop_
_entity_poly.entity_id
_entity_poly.type
_entity_poly.pdbx_seq_one_letter_code
_entity_poly.pdbx_strand_id
1 'polypeptide(L)'
;MDIQKFVKKIRRLGQLQNVTIKFKTGRDSITGLARLNGLTMGNTSIRFDHNDRAVVMAILSSRDWGHGSNRKVTVFGLSLGDEGTLAQIAHDVESIEHPDHPAKGITASREKRRQQALNELRDAVLPACQEEAAGLDLDLEFDVIDKDGFVVAYFTVKNGGDVCCRISVDGWSGRLLKDDQLTSEFYTGPEQIQQWLNKAILETADLLTAVA
;
A
#
# COMPACT_ATOMS: atom_id res chain seq x y z
N MET A 1 0.71 -13.24 -28.53
CA MET A 1 0.44 -12.87 -27.12
C MET A 1 -0.22 -14.07 -26.47
N ASP A 2 0.39 -14.62 -25.41
CA ASP A 2 -0.07 -15.85 -24.76
C ASP A 2 -1.40 -15.61 -24.02
N ILE A 3 -2.44 -16.35 -24.40
CA ILE A 3 -3.81 -16.22 -23.85
C ILE A 3 -3.82 -16.45 -22.34
N GLN A 4 -2.98 -17.35 -21.83
CA GLN A 4 -2.89 -17.56 -20.38
C GLN A 4 -2.25 -16.38 -19.66
N LYS A 5 -1.21 -15.76 -20.24
CA LYS A 5 -0.65 -14.51 -19.71
C LYS A 5 -1.66 -13.37 -19.77
N PHE A 6 -2.46 -13.29 -20.82
CA PHE A 6 -3.51 -12.28 -20.97
C PHE A 6 -4.64 -12.47 -19.95
N VAL A 7 -5.15 -13.69 -19.77
CA VAL A 7 -6.16 -14.01 -18.75
C VAL A 7 -5.62 -13.77 -17.33
N LYS A 8 -4.37 -14.13 -17.04
CA LYS A 8 -3.73 -13.84 -15.75
C LYS A 8 -3.58 -12.33 -15.52
N LYS A 9 -3.26 -11.57 -16.58
CA LYS A 9 -3.21 -10.10 -16.54
C LYS A 9 -4.61 -9.50 -16.31
N ILE A 10 -5.65 -9.99 -16.98
CA ILE A 10 -7.05 -9.56 -16.78
C ILE A 10 -7.56 -9.91 -15.37
N ARG A 11 -7.29 -11.11 -14.85
CA ARG A 11 -7.65 -11.48 -13.48
C ARG A 11 -6.95 -10.59 -12.45
N ARG A 12 -5.66 -10.30 -12.65
CA ARG A 12 -4.92 -9.31 -11.84
C ARG A 12 -5.50 -7.90 -11.95
N LEU A 13 -5.97 -7.50 -13.14
CA LEU A 13 -6.64 -6.22 -13.36
C LEU A 13 -8.02 -6.16 -12.66
N GLY A 14 -8.76 -7.27 -12.58
CA GLY A 14 -10.00 -7.38 -11.81
C GLY A 14 -9.77 -7.41 -10.28
N GLN A 15 -8.54 -7.67 -9.85
CA GLN A 15 -8.06 -7.62 -8.46
C GLN A 15 -7.22 -6.37 -8.20
N LEU A 16 -7.55 -5.23 -8.82
CA LEU A 16 -6.92 -3.97 -8.43
C LEU A 16 -7.86 -3.29 -7.45
N GLN A 17 -7.39 -3.05 -6.22
CA GLN A 17 -8.12 -2.26 -5.25
C GLN A 17 -8.20 -0.83 -5.77
N ASN A 18 -9.39 -0.25 -5.65
CA ASN A 18 -9.59 1.16 -5.92
C ASN A 18 -9.13 2.00 -4.74
N VAL A 19 -8.46 3.09 -5.07
CA VAL A 19 -7.96 4.07 -4.14
C VAL A 19 -8.49 5.41 -4.59
N THR A 20 -9.21 6.11 -3.72
CA THR A 20 -9.66 7.46 -4.00
C THR A 20 -8.63 8.45 -3.47
N ILE A 21 -7.97 9.15 -4.37
CA ILE A 21 -7.00 10.18 -4.07
C ILE A 21 -7.69 11.53 -4.13
N LYS A 22 -7.59 12.30 -3.05
CA LYS A 22 -7.96 13.71 -3.03
C LYS A 22 -6.70 14.57 -3.08
N PHE A 23 -6.62 15.48 -4.03
CA PHE A 23 -5.50 16.40 -4.18
C PHE A 23 -5.73 17.74 -3.43
N LYS A 24 -4.63 18.38 -3.01
CA LYS A 24 -4.63 19.67 -2.30
C LYS A 24 -5.29 20.78 -3.14
N THR A 25 -5.63 21.90 -2.53
CA THR A 25 -6.04 23.12 -3.24
C THR A 25 -4.84 24.00 -3.58
N GLY A 26 -4.71 24.45 -4.83
CA GLY A 26 -3.64 25.37 -5.26
C GLY A 26 -3.36 25.28 -6.75
N ARG A 27 -2.64 26.26 -7.31
CA ARG A 27 -2.16 26.21 -8.71
C ARG A 27 -1.26 25.00 -8.96
N ASP A 28 -0.51 24.58 -7.95
CA ASP A 28 0.46 23.49 -8.06
C ASP A 28 -0.20 22.10 -8.00
N SER A 29 -1.45 21.99 -7.55
CA SER A 29 -2.16 20.72 -7.42
C SER A 29 -2.48 20.02 -8.75
N ILE A 30 -2.60 20.78 -9.83
CA ILE A 30 -2.70 20.25 -11.20
C ILE A 30 -1.45 19.41 -11.54
N THR A 31 -0.30 19.75 -10.97
CA THR A 31 0.95 19.02 -11.19
C THR A 31 0.87 17.59 -10.68
N GLY A 32 0.29 17.38 -9.49
CA GLY A 32 0.07 16.04 -8.93
C GLY A 32 -0.84 15.19 -9.80
N LEU A 33 -1.94 15.78 -10.31
CA LEU A 33 -2.85 15.09 -11.22
C LEU A 33 -2.19 14.80 -12.57
N ALA A 34 -1.39 15.72 -13.10
CA ALA A 34 -0.65 15.53 -14.34
C ALA A 34 0.39 14.41 -14.21
N ARG A 35 1.12 14.35 -13.09
CA ARG A 35 2.05 13.27 -12.76
C ARG A 35 1.35 11.92 -12.66
N LEU A 36 0.22 11.88 -11.95
CA LEU A 36 -0.60 10.67 -11.83
C LEU A 36 -1.13 10.22 -13.20
N ASN A 37 -1.59 11.16 -14.03
CA ASN A 37 -2.02 10.84 -15.40
C ASN A 37 -0.86 10.28 -16.24
N GLY A 38 0.32 10.91 -16.17
CA GLY A 38 1.54 10.40 -16.81
C GLY A 38 1.89 8.98 -16.36
N LEU A 39 1.78 8.70 -15.06
CA LEU A 39 1.98 7.36 -14.49
C LEU A 39 1.00 6.34 -15.05
N THR A 40 -0.30 6.67 -15.16
CA THR A 40 -1.29 5.76 -15.77
C THR A 40 -1.07 5.52 -17.26
N MET A 41 -0.50 6.49 -17.98
CA MET A 41 -0.16 6.34 -19.39
C MET A 41 1.10 5.48 -19.59
N GLY A 42 2.09 5.61 -18.69
CA GLY A 42 3.34 4.85 -18.74
C GLY A 42 3.22 3.44 -18.15
N ASN A 43 2.27 3.20 -17.25
CA ASN A 43 2.10 1.92 -16.57
C ASN A 43 0.69 1.35 -16.77
N THR A 44 0.55 0.34 -17.64
CA THR A 44 -0.73 -0.32 -17.95
C THR A 44 -1.38 -1.07 -16.77
N SER A 45 -0.66 -1.28 -15.65
CA SER A 45 -1.26 -1.84 -14.44
C SER A 45 -1.97 -0.80 -13.58
N ILE A 46 -1.79 0.49 -13.88
CA ILE A 46 -2.39 1.60 -13.16
C ILE A 46 -3.41 2.29 -14.07
N ARG A 47 -4.62 2.52 -13.57
CA ARG A 47 -5.69 3.13 -14.37
C ARG A 47 -6.64 3.95 -13.52
N PHE A 48 -7.14 5.04 -14.07
CA PHE A 48 -8.28 5.74 -13.51
C PHE A 48 -9.56 4.91 -13.65
N ASP A 49 -10.52 5.17 -12.77
CA ASP A 49 -11.91 4.86 -13.05
C ASP A 49 -12.37 5.49 -14.36
N HIS A 50 -13.32 4.85 -15.04
CA HIS A 50 -13.77 5.29 -16.36
C HIS A 50 -14.35 6.71 -16.31
N ASN A 51 -15.15 7.02 -15.30
CA ASN A 51 -15.78 8.33 -15.14
C ASN A 51 -14.73 9.38 -14.76
N ASP A 52 -13.80 9.01 -13.87
CA ASP A 52 -12.76 9.93 -13.43
C ASP A 52 -11.76 10.23 -14.54
N ARG A 53 -11.49 9.30 -15.46
CA ARG A 53 -10.60 9.56 -16.60
C ARG A 53 -11.08 10.74 -17.46
N ALA A 54 -12.38 10.83 -17.73
CA ALA A 54 -12.94 11.94 -18.49
C ALA A 54 -12.78 13.27 -17.73
N VAL A 55 -13.02 13.25 -16.41
CA VAL A 55 -12.86 14.40 -15.52
C VAL A 55 -11.41 14.86 -15.47
N VAL A 56 -10.45 13.94 -15.30
CA VAL A 56 -9.00 14.24 -15.31
C VAL A 56 -8.60 14.94 -16.60
N MET A 57 -9.00 14.39 -17.76
CA MET A 57 -8.66 14.99 -19.05
C MET A 57 -9.27 16.40 -19.23
N ALA A 58 -10.50 16.60 -18.76
CA ALA A 58 -11.15 17.91 -18.79
C ALA A 58 -10.40 18.94 -17.92
N ILE A 59 -10.03 18.58 -16.69
CA ILE A 59 -9.28 19.44 -15.76
C ILE A 59 -7.90 19.80 -16.32
N LEU A 60 -7.16 18.82 -16.84
CA LEU A 60 -5.83 19.04 -17.40
C LEU A 60 -5.87 19.95 -18.63
N SER A 61 -6.95 19.86 -19.43
CA SER A 61 -7.13 20.69 -20.64
C SER A 61 -7.58 22.11 -20.32
N SER A 62 -8.52 22.29 -19.38
CA SER A 62 -9.04 23.60 -18.98
C SER A 62 -8.08 24.35 -18.06
N ARG A 63 -7.18 23.63 -17.36
CA ARG A 63 -6.42 24.11 -16.20
C ARG A 63 -7.29 24.70 -15.10
N ASP A 64 -8.58 24.37 -15.11
CA ASP A 64 -9.52 24.80 -14.10
C ASP A 64 -9.69 23.68 -13.08
N TRP A 65 -9.07 23.89 -11.92
CA TRP A 65 -9.16 23.00 -10.76
C TRP A 65 -10.49 23.13 -10.01
N GLY A 66 -11.42 23.96 -10.52
CA GLY A 66 -12.64 24.42 -9.89
C GLY A 66 -13.44 23.32 -9.18
N HIS A 67 -13.91 23.67 -7.98
CA HIS A 67 -14.77 22.88 -7.08
C HIS A 67 -14.17 21.63 -6.41
N GLY A 68 -14.65 21.36 -5.18
CA GLY A 68 -14.16 20.30 -4.30
C GLY A 68 -14.28 18.87 -4.85
N SER A 69 -15.24 18.62 -5.76
CA SER A 69 -15.49 17.34 -6.40
C SER A 69 -14.44 16.95 -7.44
N ASN A 70 -13.86 17.93 -8.13
CA ASN A 70 -12.91 17.72 -9.23
C ASN A 70 -11.51 17.35 -8.72
N ARG A 71 -11.32 17.35 -7.39
CA ARG A 71 -10.05 17.04 -6.72
C ARG A 71 -9.94 15.60 -6.28
N LYS A 72 -11.03 14.82 -6.43
CA LYS A 72 -11.08 13.40 -6.08
C LYS A 72 -11.01 12.57 -7.35
N VAL A 73 -10.08 11.63 -7.40
CA VAL A 73 -9.95 10.67 -8.49
C VAL A 73 -9.76 9.28 -7.93
N THR A 74 -10.41 8.32 -8.54
CA THR A 74 -10.30 6.91 -8.22
C THR A 74 -9.29 6.27 -9.15
N VAL A 75 -8.29 5.62 -8.58
CA VAL A 75 -7.23 4.93 -9.30
C VAL A 75 -7.17 3.49 -8.84
N PHE A 76 -6.81 2.61 -9.77
CA PHE A 76 -6.62 1.20 -9.54
C PHE A 76 -5.15 0.85 -9.72
N GLY A 77 -4.60 0.03 -8.82
CA GLY A 77 -3.29 -0.63 -9.01
C GLY A 77 -2.06 0.21 -8.67
N LEU A 78 -2.22 1.30 -7.92
CA LEU A 78 -1.10 2.03 -7.32
C LEU A 78 -0.35 1.15 -6.33
N SER A 79 0.96 1.34 -6.22
CA SER A 79 1.81 0.45 -5.46
C SER A 79 3.17 1.06 -5.10
N LEU A 80 3.76 0.71 -3.96
CA LEU A 80 5.12 1.17 -3.58
C LEU A 80 6.23 0.83 -4.59
N GLY A 81 6.02 -0.14 -5.49
CA GLY A 81 6.97 -0.43 -6.57
C GLY A 81 7.16 0.72 -7.57
N ASP A 82 6.29 1.74 -7.55
CA ASP A 82 6.39 2.96 -8.36
C ASP A 82 7.10 4.12 -7.63
N GLU A 83 7.85 3.79 -6.56
CA GLU A 83 8.61 4.71 -5.70
C GLU A 83 9.46 5.70 -6.52
N GLY A 84 9.33 6.99 -6.20
CA GLY A 84 9.92 8.11 -6.96
C GLY A 84 8.86 8.97 -7.65
N THR A 85 8.11 8.42 -8.60
CA THR A 85 6.98 9.15 -9.22
C THR A 85 5.84 9.32 -8.21
N LEU A 86 5.60 8.27 -7.44
CA LEU A 86 4.60 8.25 -6.40
C LEU A 86 4.92 9.21 -5.23
N ALA A 87 6.20 9.31 -4.82
CA ALA A 87 6.67 10.31 -3.86
C ALA A 87 6.38 11.75 -4.32
N GLN A 88 6.64 12.04 -5.60
CA GLN A 88 6.33 13.36 -6.17
C GLN A 88 4.83 13.65 -6.20
N ILE A 89 3.99 12.63 -6.46
CA ILE A 89 2.53 12.77 -6.42
C ILE A 89 2.06 13.01 -4.98
N ALA A 90 2.62 12.30 -4.01
CA ALA A 90 2.19 12.34 -2.62
C ALA A 90 2.33 13.73 -1.97
N HIS A 91 3.33 14.52 -2.37
CA HIS A 91 3.43 15.93 -1.94
C HIS A 91 2.21 16.78 -2.33
N ASP A 92 1.50 16.41 -3.40
CA ASP A 92 0.34 17.12 -3.93
C ASP A 92 -0.99 16.54 -3.40
N VAL A 93 -0.95 15.43 -2.66
CA VAL A 93 -2.12 14.72 -2.13
C VAL A 93 -2.56 15.29 -0.78
N GLU A 94 -3.87 15.52 -0.64
CA GLU A 94 -4.54 15.90 0.60
C GLU A 94 -4.96 14.68 1.40
N SER A 95 -5.57 13.69 0.74
CA SER A 95 -6.03 12.45 1.39
C SER A 95 -6.06 11.26 0.45
N ILE A 96 -5.97 10.07 1.05
CA ILE A 96 -6.14 8.78 0.39
C ILE A 96 -7.24 8.02 1.13
N GLU A 97 -8.26 7.61 0.39
CA GLU A 97 -9.44 6.95 0.91
C GLU A 97 -9.59 5.58 0.28
N HIS A 98 -9.68 4.55 1.12
CA HIS A 98 -10.06 3.19 0.73
C HIS A 98 -11.43 2.86 1.33
N PRO A 99 -12.54 3.37 0.78
CA PRO A 99 -13.84 3.37 1.47
C PRO A 99 -14.29 1.99 1.98
N ASP A 100 -14.05 0.94 1.18
CA ASP A 100 -14.50 -0.43 1.44
C ASP A 100 -13.35 -1.40 1.78
N HIS A 101 -12.19 -0.88 2.18
CA HIS A 101 -11.01 -1.70 2.46
C HIS A 101 -10.69 -1.78 3.96
N PRO A 102 -10.24 -2.94 4.48
CA PRO A 102 -9.81 -3.08 5.88
C PRO A 102 -8.66 -2.14 6.27
N ALA A 103 -7.80 -1.77 5.31
CA ALA A 103 -6.72 -0.82 5.56
C ALA A 103 -7.17 0.64 5.73
N LYS A 104 -8.44 1.01 5.54
CA LYS A 104 -8.92 2.42 5.55
C LYS A 104 -8.53 3.23 6.80
N GLY A 105 -8.36 2.55 7.94
CA GLY A 105 -7.88 3.16 9.17
C GLY A 105 -6.41 3.56 9.07
N ILE A 106 -5.58 2.67 8.53
CA ILE A 106 -4.12 2.84 8.32
C ILE A 106 -3.85 4.01 7.37
N THR A 107 -4.74 4.23 6.40
CA THR A 107 -4.59 5.25 5.36
C THR A 107 -5.32 6.56 5.70
N ALA A 108 -5.90 6.64 6.90
CA ALA A 108 -6.72 7.78 7.28
C ALA A 108 -5.89 9.07 7.33
N SER A 109 -6.41 10.14 6.73
CA SER A 109 -5.74 11.45 6.75
C SER A 109 -5.75 12.11 8.12
N ARG A 110 -6.68 11.71 9.00
CA ARG A 110 -6.69 12.15 10.39
C ARG A 110 -5.69 11.33 11.19
N GLU A 111 -4.57 11.94 11.55
CA GLU A 111 -3.47 11.31 12.30
C GLU A 111 -3.95 10.51 13.52
N LYS A 112 -4.81 11.09 14.36
CA LYS A 112 -5.37 10.38 15.53
C LYS A 112 -6.08 9.08 15.16
N ARG A 113 -6.86 9.08 14.08
CA ARG A 113 -7.58 7.89 13.60
C ARG A 113 -6.61 6.87 13.00
N ARG A 114 -5.60 7.35 12.29
CA ARG A 114 -4.54 6.51 11.73
C ARG A 114 -3.73 5.82 12.81
N GLN A 115 -3.27 6.57 13.81
CA GLN A 115 -2.51 6.02 14.93
C GLN A 115 -3.33 4.99 15.71
N GLN A 116 -4.62 5.25 15.91
CA GLN A 116 -5.51 4.27 16.54
C GLN A 116 -5.54 2.96 15.74
N ALA A 117 -5.76 3.03 14.42
CA ALA A 117 -5.80 1.83 13.58
C ALA A 117 -4.45 1.09 13.53
N LEU A 118 -3.33 1.81 13.54
CA LEU A 118 -1.98 1.22 13.59
C LEU A 118 -1.72 0.52 14.93
N ASN A 119 -2.14 1.13 16.04
CA ASN A 119 -2.03 0.52 17.37
C ASN A 119 -2.92 -0.73 17.47
N GLU A 120 -4.17 -0.67 17.01
CA GLU A 120 -5.07 -1.83 16.97
C GLU A 120 -4.48 -2.98 16.15
N LEU A 121 -3.85 -2.65 15.02
CA LEU A 121 -3.15 -3.64 14.18
C LEU A 121 -1.95 -4.26 14.93
N ARG A 122 -1.08 -3.44 15.50
CA ARG A 122 0.09 -3.88 16.26
C ARG A 122 -0.32 -4.78 17.44
N ASP A 123 -1.29 -4.34 18.22
CA ASP A 123 -1.73 -5.01 19.45
C ASP A 123 -2.47 -6.32 19.14
N ALA A 124 -3.05 -6.46 17.94
CA ALA A 124 -3.62 -7.71 17.46
C ALA A 124 -2.55 -8.67 16.91
N VAL A 125 -1.52 -8.18 16.21
CA VAL A 125 -0.55 -9.04 15.51
C VAL A 125 0.61 -9.45 16.40
N LEU A 126 1.31 -8.51 17.05
CA LEU A 126 2.55 -8.83 17.76
C LEU A 126 2.34 -9.89 18.85
N PRO A 127 1.39 -9.75 19.79
CA PRO A 127 1.24 -10.72 20.88
C PRO A 127 0.91 -12.12 20.38
N ALA A 128 0.21 -12.25 19.25
CA ALA A 128 -0.18 -13.53 18.67
C ALA A 128 1.00 -14.30 18.05
N CYS A 129 2.06 -13.61 17.67
CA CYS A 129 3.24 -14.19 17.01
C CYS A 129 4.49 -14.19 17.91
N GLN A 130 4.48 -13.41 18.99
CA GLN A 130 5.66 -13.18 19.86
C GLN A 130 6.17 -14.48 20.51
N GLU A 131 5.26 -15.33 20.99
CA GLU A 131 5.62 -16.59 21.67
C GLU A 131 6.31 -17.57 20.72
N GLU A 132 5.79 -17.71 19.49
CA GLU A 132 6.36 -18.58 18.47
C GLU A 132 7.74 -18.10 18.01
N ALA A 133 7.91 -16.79 17.79
CA ALA A 133 9.20 -16.21 17.45
C ALA A 133 10.24 -16.39 18.57
N ALA A 134 9.85 -16.09 19.81
CA ALA A 134 10.74 -16.22 20.97
C ALA A 134 11.18 -17.67 21.21
N GLY A 135 10.31 -18.65 20.94
CA GLY A 135 10.65 -20.08 21.02
C GLY A 135 11.73 -20.53 20.01
N LEU A 136 12.05 -19.68 19.03
CA LEU A 136 13.00 -19.93 17.95
C LEU A 136 14.19 -18.95 17.98
N ASP A 137 14.39 -18.22 19.09
CA ASP A 137 15.39 -17.14 19.22
C ASP A 137 15.28 -16.06 18.13
N LEU A 138 14.05 -15.77 17.69
CA LEU A 138 13.74 -14.70 16.75
C LEU A 138 13.04 -13.53 17.45
N ASP A 139 13.37 -12.32 17.02
CA ASP A 139 12.73 -11.10 17.49
C ASP A 139 11.68 -10.61 16.48
N LEU A 140 10.58 -10.07 17.00
CA LEU A 140 9.55 -9.39 16.21
C LEU A 140 9.50 -7.92 16.55
N GLU A 141 9.54 -7.08 15.52
CA GLU A 141 9.40 -5.64 15.63
C GLU A 141 8.24 -5.13 14.78
N PHE A 142 7.61 -4.06 15.26
CA PHE A 142 6.62 -3.31 14.51
C PHE A 142 7.08 -1.88 14.33
N ASP A 143 7.17 -1.45 13.07
CA ASP A 143 7.56 -0.10 12.71
C ASP A 143 6.54 0.52 11.76
N VAL A 144 6.39 1.84 11.84
CA VAL A 144 5.60 2.61 10.89
C VAL A 144 6.51 3.61 10.22
N ILE A 145 6.65 3.49 8.90
CA ILE A 145 7.38 4.45 8.09
C ILE A 145 6.37 5.33 7.38
N ASP A 146 6.49 6.64 7.57
CA ASP A 146 5.86 7.65 6.72
C ASP A 146 6.94 8.20 5.80
N LYS A 147 7.01 7.69 4.57
CA LYS A 147 7.96 8.12 3.55
C LYS A 147 7.21 9.00 2.56
N ASP A 148 7.34 10.31 2.68
CA ASP A 148 6.71 11.27 1.77
C ASP A 148 5.18 11.06 1.60
N GLY A 149 4.46 10.66 2.65
CA GLY A 149 3.01 10.38 2.59
C GLY A 149 2.67 8.92 2.25
N PHE A 150 3.67 8.07 2.03
CA PHE A 150 3.53 6.61 2.02
C PHE A 150 3.60 6.09 3.45
N VAL A 151 2.44 5.85 4.03
CA VAL A 151 2.34 5.18 5.33
C VAL A 151 2.40 3.67 5.09
N VAL A 152 3.43 3.04 5.65
CA VAL A 152 3.64 1.60 5.58
C VAL A 152 3.84 1.06 6.98
N ALA A 153 3.07 0.04 7.34
CA ALA A 153 3.15 -0.64 8.62
C ALA A 153 3.95 -1.93 8.45
N TYR A 154 5.17 -1.99 9.00
CA TYR A 154 6.09 -3.10 8.91
C TYR A 154 6.03 -3.99 10.14
N PHE A 155 6.05 -5.30 9.88
CA PHE A 155 6.33 -6.35 10.84
C PHE A 155 7.64 -7.01 10.41
N THR A 156 8.66 -6.89 11.25
CA THR A 156 10.02 -7.34 10.94
C THR A 156 10.37 -8.54 11.81
N VAL A 157 10.79 -9.63 11.17
CA VAL A 157 11.41 -10.78 11.85
C VAL A 157 12.93 -10.57 11.84
N LYS A 158 13.56 -10.68 13.00
CA LYS A 158 15.01 -10.56 13.14
C LYS A 158 15.63 -11.78 13.83
N ASN A 159 16.90 -12.03 13.53
CA ASN A 159 17.76 -12.94 14.27
C ASN A 159 19.03 -12.18 14.69
N GLY A 160 19.28 -12.03 16.00
CA GLY A 160 20.50 -11.39 16.49
C GLY A 160 20.69 -9.93 16.02
N GLY A 161 19.59 -9.25 15.67
CA GLY A 161 19.60 -7.89 15.12
C GLY A 161 19.57 -7.80 13.59
N ASP A 162 19.84 -8.89 12.87
CA ASP A 162 19.76 -8.94 11.42
C ASP A 162 18.31 -9.13 10.96
N VAL A 163 17.90 -8.37 9.94
CA VAL A 163 16.55 -8.48 9.35
C VAL A 163 16.47 -9.73 8.47
N CYS A 164 15.63 -10.68 8.85
CA CYS A 164 15.41 -11.91 8.10
C CYS A 164 14.27 -11.78 7.10
N CYS A 165 13.18 -11.11 7.50
CA CYS A 165 11.98 -10.94 6.69
C CYS A 165 11.20 -9.70 7.13
N ARG A 166 10.58 -9.01 6.18
CA ARG A 166 9.60 -7.94 6.42
C ARG A 166 8.28 -8.25 5.77
N ILE A 167 7.21 -8.16 6.55
CA ILE A 167 5.84 -8.19 6.05
C ILE A 167 5.24 -6.82 6.32
N SER A 168 4.60 -6.21 5.33
CA SER A 168 4.00 -4.89 5.55
C SER A 168 2.67 -4.69 4.87
N VAL A 169 1.91 -3.72 5.38
CA VAL A 169 0.67 -3.23 4.75
C VAL A 169 0.99 -1.91 4.06
N ASP A 170 0.91 -1.89 2.73
CA ASP A 170 1.03 -0.67 1.93
C ASP A 170 -0.25 0.17 2.09
N GLY A 171 -0.15 1.32 2.74
CA GLY A 171 -1.26 2.25 2.92
C GLY A 171 -1.73 2.92 1.63
N TRP A 172 -0.95 2.87 0.55
CA TRP A 172 -1.40 3.38 -0.74
C TRP A 172 -2.20 2.35 -1.53
N SER A 173 -1.73 1.11 -1.57
CA SER A 173 -2.38 0.07 -2.38
C SER A 173 -3.37 -0.80 -1.59
N GLY A 174 -3.32 -0.76 -0.26
CA GLY A 174 -4.01 -1.71 0.61
C GLY A 174 -3.48 -3.14 0.49
N ARG A 175 -2.29 -3.36 -0.09
CA ARG A 175 -1.74 -4.70 -0.30
C ARG A 175 -0.76 -5.08 0.78
N LEU A 176 -0.56 -6.38 0.90
CA LEU A 176 0.57 -6.92 1.62
C LEU A 176 1.83 -6.83 0.75
N LEU A 177 2.95 -6.51 1.40
CA LEU A 177 4.29 -6.64 0.84
C LEU A 177 5.06 -7.70 1.63
N LYS A 178 5.96 -8.39 0.94
CA LYS A 178 7.03 -9.18 1.57
C LYS A 178 8.37 -8.64 1.06
N ASP A 179 9.23 -8.20 1.97
CA ASP A 179 10.54 -7.61 1.67
C ASP A 179 10.45 -6.49 0.61
N ASP A 180 9.51 -5.57 0.83
CA ASP A 180 9.20 -4.43 -0.05
C ASP A 180 8.68 -4.81 -1.45
N GLN A 181 8.44 -6.11 -1.71
CA GLN A 181 7.88 -6.59 -2.96
C GLN A 181 6.36 -6.73 -2.87
N LEU A 182 5.67 -6.20 -3.89
CA LEU A 182 4.24 -6.31 -4.03
C LEU A 182 3.75 -7.73 -4.22
N THR A 183 2.83 -8.10 -3.35
CA THR A 183 2.12 -9.36 -3.44
C THR A 183 0.85 -9.18 -4.25
N SER A 184 0.22 -10.30 -4.63
CA SER A 184 -1.13 -10.29 -5.20
C SER A 184 -2.24 -10.18 -4.15
N GLU A 185 -1.90 -10.17 -2.86
CA GLU A 185 -2.86 -10.24 -1.76
C GLU A 185 -3.19 -8.85 -1.22
N PHE A 186 -4.48 -8.61 -1.02
CA PHE A 186 -4.98 -7.46 -0.29
C PHE A 186 -4.99 -7.75 1.20
N TYR A 187 -4.75 -6.71 1.99
CA TYR A 187 -4.89 -6.78 3.42
C TYR A 187 -6.37 -6.92 3.80
N THR A 188 -6.73 -8.07 4.36
CA THR A 188 -8.09 -8.37 4.81
C THR A 188 -8.30 -8.16 6.31
N GLY A 189 -7.22 -8.20 7.10
CA GLY A 189 -7.29 -8.04 8.56
C GLY A 189 -6.02 -8.54 9.28
N PRO A 190 -5.93 -8.36 10.60
CA PRO A 190 -4.76 -8.74 11.39
C PRO A 190 -4.40 -10.23 11.29
N GLU A 191 -5.41 -11.11 11.25
CA GLU A 191 -5.23 -12.56 11.14
C GLU A 191 -4.42 -12.97 9.90
N GLN A 192 -4.58 -12.23 8.79
CA GLN A 192 -3.81 -12.50 7.58
C GLN A 192 -2.32 -12.17 7.78
N ILE A 193 -2.02 -11.08 8.49
CA ILE A 193 -0.63 -10.72 8.82
C ILE A 193 -0.04 -11.76 9.78
N GLN A 194 -0.80 -12.20 10.78
CA GLN A 194 -0.35 -13.25 11.71
C GLN A 194 0.02 -14.53 10.96
N GLN A 195 -0.81 -14.98 10.01
CA GLN A 195 -0.52 -16.16 9.18
C GLN A 195 0.76 -15.99 8.35
N TRP A 196 0.94 -14.82 7.74
CA TRP A 196 2.13 -14.50 6.97
C TRP A 196 3.37 -14.47 7.86
N LEU A 197 3.25 -13.89 9.06
CA LEU A 197 4.36 -13.72 10.00
C LEU A 197 4.79 -15.06 10.60
N ASN A 198 3.85 -15.91 11.03
CA ASN A 198 4.17 -17.26 11.53
C ASN A 198 4.82 -18.11 10.45
N LYS A 199 4.32 -18.02 9.20
CA LYS A 199 4.98 -18.68 8.08
C LYS A 199 6.42 -18.17 7.87
N ALA A 200 6.64 -16.87 7.94
CA ALA A 200 7.98 -16.29 7.81
C ALA A 200 8.92 -16.67 8.97
N ILE A 201 8.41 -16.74 10.19
CA ILE A 201 9.13 -17.20 11.38
C ILE A 201 9.62 -18.65 11.17
N LEU A 202 8.72 -19.55 10.79
CA LEU A 202 9.06 -20.96 10.52
C LEU A 202 10.05 -21.10 9.35
N GLU A 203 9.81 -20.40 8.23
CA GLU A 203 10.74 -20.39 7.09
C GLU A 203 12.14 -19.91 7.49
N THR A 204 12.23 -18.91 8.38
CA THR A 204 13.51 -18.38 8.86
C THR A 204 14.22 -19.39 9.75
N ALA A 205 13.51 -20.04 10.68
CA ALA A 205 14.08 -21.06 11.55
C ALA A 205 14.59 -22.28 10.78
N ASP A 206 13.86 -22.74 9.76
CA ASP A 206 14.28 -23.84 8.89
C ASP A 206 15.58 -23.49 8.15
N LEU A 207 15.73 -22.26 7.66
CA LEU A 207 16.94 -21.80 6.98
C LEU A 207 18.15 -21.72 7.92
N LEU A 208 17.93 -21.24 9.15
CA LEU A 208 18.99 -21.14 10.16
C LEU A 208 19.48 -22.52 10.62
N THR A 209 18.55 -23.46 10.77
CA THR A 209 18.88 -24.85 11.17
C THR A 209 19.48 -25.68 10.05
N ALA A 210 19.18 -25.39 8.79
CA ALA A 210 19.78 -26.07 7.63
C ALA A 210 21.25 -25.66 7.36
N VAL A 211 21.69 -24.52 7.90
CA VAL A 211 23.04 -23.98 7.74
C VAL A 211 23.97 -24.36 8.90
N ALA A 212 23.41 -24.83 10.03
CA ALA A 212 24.13 -25.29 11.22
C ALA A 212 24.56 -26.77 11.10
#